data_AF-A0AAV7NBI8-F1
#
_entry.id   AF-A0AAV7NBI8-F1
#
_cell.length_a   1.000
_cell.length_b   1.000
_cell.length_c   1.000
_cell.angle_alpha   90.00
_cell.angle_beta   90.00
_cell.angle_gamma   90.00
#
_symmetry.space_group_name_H-M   'P 1'
#
loop_
_entity.id
_entity.type
_entity.pdbx_description
1 polymer ?
#
loop_
_entity_poly.entity_id
_entity_poly.type
_entity_poly.pdbx_seq_one_letter_code
_entity_poly.pdbx_strand_id
1 'polypeptide(L)'
;MLKHAKHVFQDPVKGRAITPRVEKKYKPPPTDPVYITQQLTPDSVVVGAARKRANSQTSGDAPPPNKESRKFDAAGKRVAAQAANQLRIANSQALLARYDRAHWDEMQHFIEHLPKEFQKRAQQVEEGQSISNNQIRSAMDAADTAARTVNTAVTIRRHAWLTHLRI
;
A
#
# COMPACT_ATOMS: atom_id res chain seq x y z
N MET A 1 -8.82 15.92 8.13
CA MET A 1 -7.75 15.30 7.31
C MET A 1 -6.44 16.11 7.35
N LEU A 2 -6.37 17.32 6.77
CA LEU A 2 -5.13 18.12 6.68
C LEU A 2 -4.45 18.47 8.03
N LYS A 3 -5.22 18.71 9.10
CA LYS A 3 -4.66 18.95 10.45
C LYS A 3 -3.89 17.74 11.00
N HIS A 4 -4.27 16.52 10.59
CA HIS A 4 -3.56 15.29 10.95
C HIS A 4 -2.30 15.03 10.10
N ALA A 5 -2.08 15.78 9.01
CA ALA A 5 -0.89 15.60 8.19
C ALA A 5 0.24 16.58 8.58
N LYS A 6 -0.11 17.74 9.16
CA LYS A 6 0.86 18.81 9.50
C LYS A 6 2.03 18.35 10.36
N HIS A 7 1.79 17.49 11.35
CA HIS A 7 2.84 16.99 12.25
C HIS A 7 3.81 16.01 11.57
N VAL A 8 3.41 15.36 10.47
CA VAL A 8 4.28 14.48 9.69
C VAL A 8 5.29 15.28 8.86
N PHE A 9 4.88 16.46 8.37
CA PHE A 9 5.74 17.32 7.55
C PHE A 9 6.76 18.14 8.38
N GLN A 10 6.56 18.28 9.69
CA GLN A 10 7.45 19.06 10.56
C GLN A 10 8.71 18.30 11.01
N ASP A 11 8.66 16.97 11.13
CA ASP A 11 9.83 16.14 11.45
C ASP A 11 9.82 14.84 10.60
N PRO A 12 10.24 14.92 9.33
CA PRO A 12 10.16 13.79 8.40
C PRO A 12 11.09 12.63 8.81
N VAL A 13 12.12 12.90 9.63
CA VAL A 13 13.11 11.88 10.03
C VAL A 13 12.56 10.98 11.13
N LYS A 14 11.80 11.52 12.09
CA LYS A 14 11.29 10.76 13.26
C LYS A 14 10.01 9.96 13.03
N GLY A 15 9.31 10.17 11.91
CA GLY A 15 8.07 9.43 11.62
C GLY A 15 8.29 7.92 11.53
N ARG A 16 7.49 7.12 12.23
CA ARG A 16 7.49 5.66 12.01
C ARG A 16 6.94 5.37 10.61
N ALA A 17 7.50 4.39 9.91
CA ALA A 17 7.01 3.96 8.60
C ALA A 17 5.52 3.55 8.67
N ILE A 18 5.13 2.91 9.77
CA ILE A 18 3.80 2.39 10.01
C ILE A 18 3.38 2.81 11.42
N THR A 19 2.14 3.26 11.58
CA THR A 19 1.57 3.54 12.91
C THR A 19 0.94 2.25 13.47
N PRO A 20 1.09 1.95 14.78
CA PRO A 20 0.52 0.74 15.38
C PRO A 20 -1.00 0.60 15.16
N ARG A 21 -1.70 1.73 15.05
CA ARG A 21 -3.12 1.78 14.74
C ARG A 21 -3.46 1.11 13.40
N VAL A 22 -2.68 1.39 12.36
CA VAL A 22 -2.92 0.85 11.01
C VAL A 22 -2.57 -0.63 10.98
N GLU A 23 -1.46 -1.01 11.62
CA GLU A 23 -1.03 -2.40 11.72
C GLU A 23 -2.04 -3.30 12.44
N LYS A 24 -2.67 -2.78 13.51
CA LYS A 24 -3.74 -3.51 14.22
C LYS A 24 -5.04 -3.57 13.42
N LYS A 25 -5.41 -2.49 12.73
CA LYS A 25 -6.72 -2.34 12.07
C LYS A 25 -6.82 -3.09 10.74
N TYR A 26 -5.76 -3.09 9.95
CA TYR A 26 -5.78 -3.65 8.59
C TYR A 26 -4.92 -4.92 8.51
N LYS A 27 -5.12 -5.82 9.47
CA LYS A 27 -4.50 -7.14 9.41
C LYS A 27 -5.06 -7.89 8.22
N PRO A 28 -4.21 -8.50 7.39
CA PRO A 28 -4.69 -9.29 6.26
C PRO A 28 -5.49 -10.51 6.75
N PRO A 29 -6.59 -10.89 6.08
CA PRO A 29 -7.29 -12.13 6.37
C PRO A 29 -6.34 -13.34 6.13
N PRO A 30 -6.41 -14.40 6.95
CA PRO A 30 -5.51 -15.55 6.82
C PRO A 30 -5.69 -16.36 5.52
N THR A 31 -6.76 -16.15 4.76
CA THR A 31 -7.21 -17.03 3.67
C THR A 31 -7.04 -16.46 2.27
N ASP A 32 -6.53 -15.24 2.13
CA ASP A 32 -6.50 -14.57 0.83
C ASP A 32 -5.15 -14.90 0.13
N PRO A 33 -5.15 -15.64 -0.99
CA PRO A 33 -3.92 -16.11 -1.65
C PRO A 33 -3.06 -14.96 -2.20
N VAL A 34 -3.62 -13.75 -2.34
CA VAL A 34 -2.88 -12.53 -2.69
C VAL A 34 -2.10 -11.97 -1.48
N TYR A 35 -2.44 -12.41 -0.27
CA TYR A 35 -1.79 -12.07 1.00
C TYR A 35 -0.80 -13.11 1.48
N ILE A 36 -0.27 -13.95 0.58
CA ILE A 36 1.05 -14.50 0.81
C ILE A 36 1.96 -13.29 0.99
N THR A 37 2.53 -13.24 2.17
CA THR A 37 3.66 -12.47 2.64
C THR A 37 4.90 -12.62 1.74
N GLN A 38 4.77 -12.37 0.44
CA GLN A 38 5.67 -11.41 -0.15
C GLN A 38 5.40 -10.08 0.58
N GLN A 39 5.90 -10.00 1.83
CA GLN A 39 6.66 -8.84 2.25
C GLN A 39 7.46 -8.50 1.03
N LEU A 40 6.98 -7.57 0.19
CA LEU A 40 7.52 -7.22 -1.13
C LEU A 40 9.01 -7.28 -0.96
N THR A 41 9.63 -8.44 -1.29
CA THR A 41 10.89 -8.76 -0.62
C THR A 41 11.78 -7.70 -1.19
N PRO A 42 12.23 -6.74 -0.37
CA PRO A 42 12.68 -5.50 -0.96
C PRO A 42 13.90 -5.80 -1.84
N ASP A 43 14.53 -6.95 -1.61
CA ASP A 43 15.70 -7.46 -2.28
C ASP A 43 15.39 -7.82 -3.74
N SER A 44 15.33 -6.75 -4.53
CA SER A 44 15.61 -6.76 -5.95
C SER A 44 16.82 -7.66 -6.22
N VAL A 45 16.78 -8.45 -7.30
CA VAL A 45 17.87 -9.31 -7.76
C VAL A 45 19.22 -8.58 -7.74
N VAL A 46 19.24 -7.31 -8.13
CA VAL A 46 20.43 -6.43 -8.07
C VAL A 46 20.97 -6.23 -6.65
N VAL A 47 20.10 -6.00 -5.66
CA VAL A 47 20.50 -5.86 -4.25
C VAL A 47 21.00 -7.21 -3.72
N GLY A 48 20.32 -8.31 -4.05
CA GLY A 48 20.75 -9.66 -3.70
C GLY A 48 22.12 -10.02 -4.30
N ALA A 49 22.36 -9.67 -5.57
CA ALA A 49 23.64 -9.90 -6.25
C ALA A 49 24.75 -9.01 -5.69
N ALA A 50 24.47 -7.73 -5.43
CA ALA A 50 25.42 -6.81 -4.80
C ALA A 50 25.81 -7.29 -3.39
N ARG A 51 24.84 -7.80 -2.63
CA ARG A 51 25.07 -8.40 -1.31
C ARG A 51 25.92 -9.67 -1.40
N LYS A 52 25.63 -10.57 -2.34
CA LYS A 52 26.46 -11.77 -2.57
C LYS A 52 27.91 -11.41 -2.92
N ARG A 53 28.11 -10.38 -3.75
CA ARG A 53 29.44 -9.86 -4.13
C ARG A 53 30.17 -9.18 -2.97
N ALA A 54 29.46 -8.52 -2.06
CA ALA A 54 30.03 -8.01 -0.81
C ALA A 54 30.36 -9.16 0.16
N ASN A 55 29.51 -10.19 0.21
CA ASN A 55 29.64 -11.31 1.14
C ASN A 55 30.74 -12.30 0.76
N SER A 56 31.18 -12.36 -0.50
CA SER A 56 32.39 -13.09 -0.88
C SER A 56 33.67 -12.50 -0.25
N GLN A 57 33.59 -11.32 0.37
CA GLN A 57 34.68 -10.70 1.14
C GLN A 57 34.44 -10.69 2.66
N THR A 58 33.23 -10.99 3.16
CA THR A 58 32.97 -11.17 4.61
C THR A 58 31.60 -11.85 4.82
N SER A 59 31.56 -12.90 5.64
CA SER A 59 30.37 -13.71 5.92
C SER A 59 29.28 -12.92 6.68
N GLY A 60 28.12 -12.72 6.06
CA GLY A 60 26.91 -12.20 6.71
C GLY A 60 26.20 -11.10 5.92
N ASP A 61 25.06 -10.61 6.42
CA ASP A 61 24.16 -9.64 5.83
C ASP A 61 24.80 -8.25 5.57
N ALA A 62 25.82 -8.15 4.69
CA ALA A 62 26.67 -6.97 4.56
C ALA A 62 25.83 -5.71 4.24
N PRO A 63 26.03 -4.59 4.96
CA PRO A 63 25.39 -3.32 4.65
C PRO A 63 26.02 -2.67 3.40
N PRO A 64 25.34 -1.69 2.76
CA PRO A 64 25.93 -0.90 1.70
C PRO A 64 27.28 -0.30 2.13
N PRO A 65 28.25 -0.20 1.20
CA PRO A 65 29.65 -0.02 1.56
C PRO A 65 29.96 1.35 2.19
N ASN A 66 29.28 2.44 1.81
CA ASN A 66 29.49 3.77 2.41
C ASN A 66 28.30 4.25 3.27
N LYS A 67 28.55 5.27 4.11
CA LYS A 67 27.56 5.85 5.03
C LYS A 67 26.33 6.42 4.31
N GLU A 68 26.51 7.03 3.13
CA GLU A 68 25.42 7.64 2.38
C GLU A 68 24.50 6.61 1.74
N SER A 69 25.05 5.56 1.14
CA SER A 69 24.31 4.42 0.59
C SER A 69 23.55 3.67 1.67
N ARG A 70 24.07 3.57 2.89
CA ARG A 70 23.29 3.03 4.02
C ARG A 70 22.06 3.90 4.32
N LYS A 71 22.18 5.23 4.26
CA LYS A 71 21.04 6.14 4.44
C LYS A 71 20.01 5.98 3.32
N PHE A 72 20.45 5.88 2.06
CA PHE A 72 19.55 5.67 0.92
C PHE A 72 18.88 4.29 0.95
N ASP A 73 19.60 3.22 1.31
CA ASP A 73 19.00 1.89 1.47
C ASP A 73 17.94 1.88 2.58
N ALA A 74 18.23 2.51 3.72
CA ALA A 74 17.28 2.67 4.82
C ALA A 74 16.06 3.51 4.42
N ALA A 75 16.26 4.61 3.70
CA ALA A 75 15.18 5.43 3.17
C ALA A 75 14.29 4.63 2.21
N GLY A 76 14.89 3.92 1.26
CA GLY A 76 14.15 3.05 0.35
C GLY A 76 13.38 1.94 1.07
N LYS A 77 13.96 1.27 2.08
CA LYS A 77 13.26 0.28 2.91
C LYS A 77 12.05 0.89 3.61
N ARG A 78 12.19 2.10 4.14
CA ARG A 78 11.11 2.84 4.81
C ARG A 78 9.98 3.20 3.84
N VAL A 79 10.31 3.71 2.65
CA VAL A 79 9.34 4.04 1.60
C VAL A 79 8.59 2.79 1.12
N ALA A 80 9.30 1.68 0.92
CA ALA A 80 8.69 0.40 0.55
C ALA A 80 7.71 -0.10 1.63
N ALA A 81 8.09 -0.02 2.92
CA ALA A 81 7.22 -0.41 4.03
C ALA A 81 5.97 0.49 4.13
N GLN A 82 6.12 1.80 3.90
CA GLN A 82 4.99 2.74 3.85
C GLN A 82 4.02 2.42 2.72
N ALA A 83 4.54 2.17 1.52
CA ALA A 83 3.74 1.84 0.36
C ALA A 83 3.01 0.49 0.51
N ALA A 84 3.70 -0.54 1.02
CA ALA A 84 3.07 -1.82 1.33
C ALA A 84 1.90 -1.66 2.33
N ASN A 85 2.04 -0.76 3.29
CA ASN A 85 0.98 -0.44 4.24
C ASN A 85 -0.17 0.35 3.61
N GLN A 86 0.10 1.28 2.69
CA GLN A 86 -0.95 1.94 1.90
C GLN A 86 -1.74 0.93 1.07
N LEU A 87 -1.07 -0.05 0.46
CA LEU A 87 -1.72 -1.12 -0.30
C LEU A 87 -2.67 -1.95 0.58
N ARG A 88 -2.29 -2.24 1.84
CA ARG A 88 -3.18 -2.92 2.80
C ARG A 88 -4.43 -2.11 3.10
N ILE A 89 -4.28 -0.79 3.34
CA ILE A 89 -5.42 0.11 3.57
C ILE A 89 -6.32 0.13 2.34
N ALA A 90 -5.75 0.32 1.16
CA ALA A 90 -6.48 0.35 -0.10
C ALA A 90 -7.26 -0.95 -0.33
N ASN A 91 -6.64 -2.12 -0.11
CA ASN A 91 -7.35 -3.39 -0.26
C ASN A 91 -8.52 -3.53 0.73
N SER A 92 -8.32 -3.15 2.00
CA SER A 92 -9.42 -3.16 2.98
C SER A 92 -10.54 -2.19 2.59
N GLN A 93 -10.23 -1.01 2.05
CA GLN A 93 -11.22 -0.06 1.55
C GLN A 93 -11.99 -0.63 0.35
N ALA A 94 -11.30 -1.29 -0.58
CA ALA A 94 -11.94 -1.94 -1.71
C ALA A 94 -12.89 -3.06 -1.27
N LEU A 95 -12.48 -3.89 -0.29
CA LEU A 95 -13.33 -4.95 0.25
C LEU A 95 -14.61 -4.40 0.90
N LEU A 96 -14.49 -3.36 1.74
CA LEU A 96 -15.65 -2.71 2.36
C LEU A 96 -16.57 -2.10 1.30
N ALA A 97 -16.01 -1.38 0.32
CA ALA A 97 -16.80 -0.76 -0.73
C ALA A 97 -17.50 -1.78 -1.64
N ARG A 98 -16.90 -2.96 -1.87
CA ARG A 98 -17.54 -4.08 -2.58
C ARG A 98 -18.68 -4.70 -1.78
N TYR A 99 -18.52 -4.81 -0.46
CA TYR A 99 -19.59 -5.27 0.43
C TYR A 99 -20.76 -4.27 0.42
N ASP A 100 -20.47 -2.97 0.58
CA ASP A 100 -21.49 -1.92 0.50
C ASP A 100 -22.20 -1.93 -0.86
N ARG A 101 -21.45 -2.12 -1.95
CA ARG A 101 -22.02 -2.25 -3.29
C ARG A 101 -23.02 -3.41 -3.38
N ALA A 102 -22.67 -4.59 -2.88
CA ALA A 102 -23.55 -5.75 -2.88
C ALA A 102 -24.84 -5.48 -2.09
N HIS A 103 -24.74 -4.80 -0.94
CA HIS A 103 -25.93 -4.37 -0.17
C HIS A 103 -26.83 -3.43 -0.96
N TRP A 104 -26.26 -2.45 -1.66
CA TRP A 104 -27.04 -1.56 -2.49
C TRP A 104 -27.67 -2.25 -3.70
N ASP A 105 -27.02 -3.27 -4.26
CA ASP A 105 -27.58 -4.09 -5.33
C ASP A 105 -28.76 -4.95 -4.81
N GLU A 106 -28.68 -5.51 -3.60
CA GLU A 106 -29.80 -6.21 -2.96
C GLU A 106 -30.97 -5.28 -2.63
N MET A 107 -30.69 -4.06 -2.13
CA MET A 107 -31.72 -3.05 -1.88
C MET A 107 -32.42 -2.65 -3.18
N GLN A 108 -31.67 -2.49 -4.27
CA GLN A 108 -32.22 -2.19 -5.59
C GLN A 108 -33.18 -3.29 -6.04
N HIS A 109 -32.79 -4.56 -5.89
CA HIS A 109 -33.68 -5.68 -6.17
C HIS A 109 -34.96 -5.62 -5.33
N PHE A 110 -34.89 -5.30 -4.03
CA PHE A 110 -36.09 -5.14 -3.20
C PHE A 110 -37.00 -4.00 -3.70
N ILE A 111 -36.42 -2.86 -4.08
CA ILE A 111 -37.15 -1.70 -4.60
C ILE A 111 -37.92 -2.03 -5.88
N GLU A 112 -37.33 -2.81 -6.78
CA GLU A 112 -37.98 -3.20 -8.04
C GLU A 112 -39.29 -3.96 -7.83
N HIS A 113 -39.46 -4.61 -6.67
CA HIS A 113 -40.67 -5.33 -6.29
C HIS A 113 -41.70 -4.47 -5.54
N LEU A 114 -41.38 -3.22 -5.20
CA LEU A 114 -42.31 -2.30 -4.55
C LEU A 114 -43.29 -1.68 -5.56
N PRO A 115 -44.49 -1.24 -5.13
CA PRO A 115 -45.38 -0.44 -5.97
C PRO A 115 -44.70 0.83 -6.51
N LYS A 116 -45.03 1.22 -7.74
CA LYS A 116 -44.37 2.35 -8.46
C LYS A 116 -44.36 3.68 -7.69
N GLU A 117 -45.37 3.91 -6.85
CA GLU A 117 -45.48 5.09 -5.98
C GLU A 117 -44.39 5.17 -4.89
N PHE A 118 -43.82 4.02 -4.51
CA PHE A 118 -42.70 3.93 -3.58
C PHE A 118 -41.35 3.84 -4.28
N GLN A 119 -41.30 3.30 -5.51
CA GLN A 119 -40.08 3.25 -6.32
C GLN A 119 -39.50 4.64 -6.60
N LYS A 120 -40.33 5.68 -6.77
CA LYS A 120 -39.85 7.06 -6.97
C LYS A 120 -39.03 7.61 -5.80
N ARG A 121 -39.09 7.01 -4.61
CA ARG A 121 -38.30 7.39 -3.44
C ARG A 121 -36.94 6.66 -3.35
N ALA A 122 -36.63 5.79 -4.31
CA ALA A 122 -35.43 4.95 -4.34
C ALA A 122 -34.15 5.65 -4.84
N GLN A 123 -34.18 6.96 -5.07
CA GLN A 123 -33.03 7.73 -5.57
C GLN A 123 -31.77 7.58 -4.69
N GLN A 124 -31.97 7.30 -3.39
CA GLN A 124 -30.89 7.04 -2.42
C GLN A 124 -30.11 5.76 -2.69
N VAL A 125 -30.71 4.76 -3.35
CA VAL A 125 -30.03 3.49 -3.67
C VAL A 125 -29.10 3.66 -4.85
N GLU A 126 -29.52 4.38 -5.89
CA GLU A 126 -28.64 4.74 -7.02
C GLU A 126 -27.46 5.60 -6.55
N GLU A 127 -27.70 6.54 -5.63
CA GLU A 127 -26.64 7.33 -5.01
C GLU A 127 -25.67 6.45 -4.21
N GLY A 128 -26.20 5.55 -3.37
CA GLY A 128 -25.38 4.60 -2.60
C GLY A 128 -24.51 3.72 -3.49
N GLN A 129 -25.08 3.18 -4.56
CA GLN A 129 -24.39 2.41 -5.60
C GLN A 129 -23.24 3.21 -6.26
N SER A 130 -23.49 4.48 -6.59
CA SER A 130 -22.50 5.39 -7.17
C SER A 130 -21.36 5.69 -6.21
N ILE A 131 -21.68 5.94 -4.93
CA ILE A 131 -20.70 6.18 -3.87
C ILE A 131 -19.79 4.95 -3.70
N SER A 132 -20.36 3.74 -3.58
CA SER A 132 -19.57 2.51 -3.45
C SER A 132 -18.66 2.28 -4.66
N ASN A 133 -19.13 2.55 -5.87
CA ASN A 133 -18.28 2.47 -7.08
C ASN A 133 -17.12 3.46 -7.04
N ASN A 134 -17.38 4.71 -6.62
CA ASN A 134 -16.33 5.72 -6.48
C ASN A 134 -15.32 5.34 -5.40
N GLN A 135 -15.76 4.71 -4.30
CA GLN A 135 -14.86 4.19 -3.27
C GLN A 135 -13.98 3.05 -3.79
N ILE A 136 -14.53 2.11 -4.57
CA ILE A 136 -13.74 1.04 -5.21
C ILE A 136 -12.67 1.63 -6.13
N ARG A 137 -13.04 2.60 -6.99
CA ARG A 137 -12.09 3.29 -7.87
C ARG A 137 -11.00 4.02 -7.09
N SER A 138 -11.38 4.77 -6.05
CA SER A 138 -10.42 5.46 -5.18
C SER A 138 -9.44 4.49 -4.51
N ALA A 139 -9.91 3.31 -4.10
CA ALA A 139 -9.05 2.27 -3.55
C ALA A 139 -8.09 1.70 -4.60
N MET A 140 -8.53 1.52 -5.85
CA MET A 140 -7.65 1.12 -6.96
C MET A 140 -6.58 2.17 -7.26
N ASP A 141 -6.95 3.46 -7.31
CA ASP A 141 -6.01 4.57 -7.53
C ASP A 141 -4.96 4.65 -6.41
N ALA A 142 -5.40 4.43 -5.15
CA ALA A 142 -4.50 4.35 -4.00
C ALA A 142 -3.55 3.15 -4.10
N ALA A 143 -4.02 2.00 -4.58
CA ALA A 143 -3.20 0.81 -4.80
C ALA A 143 -2.16 1.03 -5.92
N ASP A 144 -2.54 1.65 -7.05
CA ASP A 144 -1.60 2.00 -8.14
C ASP A 144 -0.53 2.98 -7.64
N THR A 145 -0.93 4.01 -6.89
CA THR A 145 -0.01 4.97 -6.28
C THR A 145 0.98 4.27 -5.33
N ALA A 146 0.50 3.33 -4.50
CA ALA A 146 1.36 2.54 -3.63
C ALA A 146 2.34 1.68 -4.45
N ALA A 147 1.89 1.01 -5.52
CA ALA A 147 2.75 0.20 -6.39
C ALA A 147 3.86 1.04 -7.04
N ARG A 148 3.54 2.22 -7.56
CA ARG A 148 4.53 3.18 -8.10
C ARG A 148 5.52 3.62 -7.02
N THR A 149 5.06 3.85 -5.80
CA THR A 149 5.91 4.22 -4.66
C THR A 149 6.90 3.11 -4.30
N VAL A 150 6.49 1.84 -4.37
CA VAL A 150 7.39 0.69 -4.22
C VAL A 150 8.46 0.67 -5.31
N ASN A 151 8.09 0.93 -6.57
CA ASN A 151 9.06 0.99 -7.67
C ASN A 151 10.12 2.09 -7.43
N THR A 152 9.70 3.26 -6.97
CA THR A 152 10.61 4.34 -6.55
C THR A 152 11.53 3.89 -5.42
N ALA A 153 11.00 3.22 -4.40
CA ALA A 153 11.79 2.68 -3.31
C ALA A 153 12.85 1.67 -3.78
N VAL A 154 12.47 0.76 -4.68
CA VAL A 154 13.41 -0.22 -5.27
C VAL A 154 14.51 0.49 -6.06
N THR A 155 14.15 1.53 -6.81
CA THR A 155 15.12 2.32 -7.59
C THR A 155 16.13 3.03 -6.69
N ILE A 156 15.66 3.68 -5.62
CA ILE A 156 16.53 4.32 -4.61
C ILE A 156 17.51 3.29 -4.03
N ARG A 157 17.01 2.10 -3.67
CA ARG A 157 17.86 1.04 -3.12
C ARG A 157 18.87 0.57 -4.14
N ARG A 158 18.46 0.26 -5.38
CA ARG A 158 19.38 -0.12 -6.45
C ARG A 158 20.50 0.91 -6.62
N HIS A 159 20.17 2.19 -6.65
CA HIS A 159 21.17 3.24 -6.75
C HIS A 159 22.12 3.24 -5.55
N ALA A 160 21.61 3.11 -4.33
CA ALA A 160 22.43 3.01 -3.12
C ALA A 160 23.47 1.87 -3.18
N TRP A 161 23.12 0.74 -3.79
CA TRP A 161 24.00 -0.42 -3.90
C TRP A 161 24.97 -0.33 -5.09
N LEU A 162 24.56 0.32 -6.18
CA LEU A 162 25.35 0.42 -7.41
C LEU A 162 26.39 1.54 -7.40
N THR A 163 26.19 2.61 -6.63
CA THR A 163 27.10 3.78 -6.60
C THR A 163 28.54 3.46 -6.16
N HIS A 164 28.77 2.30 -5.55
CA HIS A 164 30.11 1.85 -5.12
C HIS A 164 30.66 0.69 -5.95
N LEU A 165 29.82 0.07 -6.76
CA LEU A 165 30.26 -0.95 -7.69
C LEU A 165 30.83 -0.19 -8.89
N ARG A 166 32.16 -0.10 -9.00
CA ARG A 166 32.80 0.18 -10.29
C ARG A 166 32.39 -0.95 -11.24
N ILE A 167 31.49 -0.64 -12.16
CA ILE A 167 31.13 -1.48 -13.31
C ILE A 167 31.84 -0.90 -14.52
#